data_AF-A0A7X6Q0S2-F1
#
_entry.id   AF-A0A7X6Q0S2-F1
#
_cell.length_a   1.000
_cell.length_b   1.000
_cell.length_c   1.000
_cell.angle_alpha   90.00
_cell.angle_beta   90.00
_cell.angle_gamma   90.00
#
_symmetry.space_group_name_H-M   'P 1'
#
loop_
_entity.id
_entity.type
_entity.pdbx_description
1 polymer ?
#
loop_
_entity_poly.entity_id
_entity_poly.type
_entity_poly.pdbx_seq_one_letter_code
_entity_poly.pdbx_strand_id
1 'polypeptide(L)'
;MRHSWKLKARINLSGKYGDALGVAVLTSIMVGALSILFSIASSLGLPASQSFLFDIFGLSDLTGQAFDPEIILEGIREILVFFVNQTWLLVLLLLLTFLIRPLYALLVGNVVRVGQDRWFLRAAHTDVAPPIGMMFSLFRRGEYGRTVGAMFYRAFWLFVWSLPPYLALILGTLPQQILIYFSLANRMPLTQGFILRIAKQTGLPLLFFSPLFFLLGLLFSFIFSIILIRKRYRYRMMTYVLADNPALGARR
;
A
#
# COMPACT_ATOMS: atom_id res chain seq x y z
N MET A 1 1.41 -36.65 -7.05
CA MET A 1 1.66 -35.71 -5.93
C MET A 1 0.49 -34.77 -5.61
N ARG A 2 0.01 -33.89 -6.52
CA ARG A 2 -1.07 -32.90 -6.22
C ARG A 2 -2.34 -33.48 -5.60
N HIS A 3 -2.77 -34.66 -6.02
CA HIS A 3 -3.98 -35.31 -5.50
C HIS A 3 -3.87 -35.70 -4.01
N SER A 4 -2.67 -36.14 -3.59
CA SER A 4 -2.41 -36.52 -2.19
C SER A 4 -2.45 -35.34 -1.22
N TRP A 5 -2.03 -34.15 -1.66
CA TRP A 5 -2.07 -32.93 -0.86
C TRP A 5 -3.51 -32.42 -0.66
N LYS A 6 -4.33 -32.50 -1.71
CA LYS A 6 -5.76 -32.15 -1.61
C LYS A 6 -6.50 -33.09 -0.66
N LEU A 7 -6.21 -34.39 -0.73
CA LEU A 7 -6.80 -35.38 0.15
C LEU A 7 -6.40 -35.14 1.62
N LYS A 8 -5.11 -34.93 1.89
CA LYS A 8 -4.59 -34.59 3.23
C LYS A 8 -5.19 -33.29 3.78
N ALA A 9 -5.31 -32.26 2.94
CA ALA A 9 -5.95 -31.01 3.34
C ALA A 9 -7.43 -31.21 3.67
N ARG A 10 -8.17 -32.00 2.88
CA ARG A 10 -9.59 -32.29 3.10
C ARG A 10 -9.81 -33.07 4.41
N ILE A 11 -8.93 -34.03 4.70
CA ILE A 11 -8.96 -34.80 5.95
C ILE A 11 -8.61 -33.91 7.16
N ASN A 12 -7.59 -33.06 7.06
CA ASN A 12 -7.22 -32.17 8.17
C ASN A 12 -8.25 -31.06 8.44
N LEU A 13 -9.05 -30.70 7.43
CA LEU A 13 -10.10 -29.67 7.52
C LEU A 13 -11.49 -30.25 7.79
N SER A 14 -11.72 -31.56 7.65
CA SER A 14 -13.02 -32.17 7.94
C SER A 14 -13.32 -32.01 9.44
N GLY A 15 -14.40 -31.31 9.77
CA GLY A 15 -14.78 -30.97 11.15
C GLY A 15 -14.24 -29.63 11.67
N LYS A 16 -13.29 -28.98 10.98
CA LYS A 16 -12.70 -27.68 11.39
C LYS A 16 -12.95 -26.54 10.39
N TYR A 17 -13.57 -26.86 9.26
CA TYR A 17 -13.73 -25.94 8.13
C TYR A 17 -14.52 -24.68 8.49
N GLY A 18 -15.62 -24.82 9.24
CA GLY A 18 -16.45 -23.68 9.66
C GLY A 18 -15.67 -22.68 10.51
N ASP A 19 -14.94 -23.18 11.51
CA ASP A 19 -14.11 -22.34 12.39
C ASP A 19 -12.93 -21.72 11.63
N ALA A 20 -12.30 -22.48 10.73
CA ALA A 20 -11.22 -21.97 9.88
C ALA A 20 -11.68 -20.82 8.99
N LEU A 21 -12.87 -20.94 8.40
CA LEU A 21 -13.49 -19.90 7.60
C LEU A 21 -13.86 -18.69 8.48
N GLY A 22 -14.44 -18.92 9.65
CA GLY A 22 -14.75 -17.86 10.62
C GLY A 22 -13.52 -17.05 11.02
N VAL A 23 -12.41 -17.72 11.35
CA VAL A 23 -11.14 -17.06 11.70
C VAL A 23 -10.58 -16.26 10.52
N ALA A 24 -10.61 -16.81 9.30
CA ALA A 24 -10.14 -16.11 8.11
C ALA A 24 -10.97 -14.86 7.79
N VAL A 25 -12.30 -14.95 7.88
CA VAL A 25 -13.23 -13.84 7.65
C VAL A 25 -13.09 -12.76 8.73
N LEU A 26 -13.03 -13.15 10.01
CA LEU A 26 -12.82 -12.19 11.10
C LEU A 26 -11.49 -11.47 10.95
N THR A 27 -10.42 -12.19 10.56
CA THR A 27 -9.11 -11.57 10.34
C THR A 27 -9.15 -10.60 9.16
N SER A 28 -9.79 -10.95 8.05
CA SER A 28 -9.86 -10.06 6.87
C SER A 28 -10.68 -8.82 7.16
N ILE A 29 -11.80 -8.94 7.89
CA ILE A 29 -12.61 -7.81 8.33
C ILE A 29 -11.81 -6.93 9.28
N MET A 30 -11.13 -7.48 10.30
CA MET A 30 -10.37 -6.68 11.24
C MET A 30 -9.18 -5.99 10.57
N VAL A 31 -8.34 -6.72 9.82
CA VAL A 31 -7.20 -6.13 9.12
C VAL A 31 -7.66 -5.11 8.07
N GLY A 32 -8.82 -5.32 7.45
CA GLY A 32 -9.42 -4.45 6.44
C GLY A 32 -10.36 -3.37 6.98
N ALA A 33 -10.67 -3.35 8.27
CA ALA A 33 -11.73 -2.52 8.86
C ALA A 33 -11.49 -1.03 8.56
N LEU A 34 -10.24 -0.62 8.68
CA LEU A 34 -9.84 0.75 8.39
C LEU A 34 -10.05 1.12 6.91
N SER A 35 -9.75 0.21 5.97
CA SER A 35 -9.98 0.44 4.54
C SER A 35 -11.46 0.57 4.22
N ILE A 36 -12.31 -0.24 4.88
CA ILE A 36 -13.77 -0.18 4.74
C ILE A 36 -14.28 1.17 5.28
N LEU A 37 -13.83 1.59 6.46
CA LEU A 37 -14.18 2.89 7.04
C LEU A 37 -13.73 4.05 6.16
N PHE A 38 -12.52 4.01 5.61
CA PHE A 38 -12.04 5.02 4.67
C PHE A 38 -12.86 5.04 3.37
N SER A 39 -13.24 3.87 2.85
CA SER A 39 -14.10 3.78 1.67
C SER A 39 -15.46 4.46 1.93
N ILE A 40 -16.09 4.17 3.06
CA ILE A 40 -17.38 4.75 3.46
C ILE A 40 -17.25 6.26 3.72
N ALA A 41 -16.20 6.69 4.42
CA ALA A 41 -15.94 8.10 4.68
C ALA A 41 -15.71 8.88 3.38
N SER A 42 -14.97 8.28 2.43
CA SER A 42 -14.74 8.89 1.12
C SER A 42 -16.01 8.96 0.27
N SER A 43 -16.90 7.97 0.36
CA SER A 43 -18.17 8.00 -0.37
C SER A 43 -19.17 8.99 0.22
N LEU A 44 -19.13 9.23 1.54
CA LEU A 44 -20.01 10.20 2.21
C LEU A 44 -19.48 11.64 2.10
N GLY A 45 -18.16 11.83 2.09
CA GLY A 45 -17.52 13.15 2.15
C GLY A 45 -17.33 13.86 0.81
N LEU A 46 -17.49 13.18 -0.34
CA LEU A 46 -17.26 13.76 -1.66
C LEU A 46 -18.38 13.42 -2.69
N PRO A 47 -19.66 13.69 -2.41
CA PRO A 47 -20.73 13.47 -3.39
C PRO A 47 -20.54 14.33 -4.64
N ALA A 48 -20.04 15.56 -4.51
CA ALA A 48 -19.85 16.51 -5.61
C ALA A 48 -18.78 16.07 -6.63
N SER A 49 -17.72 15.37 -6.22
CA SER A 49 -16.71 14.89 -7.18
C SER A 49 -17.18 13.66 -7.94
N GLN A 50 -18.08 12.86 -7.35
CA GLN A 50 -18.67 11.72 -8.04
C GLN A 50 -19.69 12.18 -9.10
N SER A 51 -20.55 13.15 -8.77
CA SER A 51 -21.47 13.74 -9.74
C SER A 51 -20.73 14.49 -10.85
N PHE A 52 -19.73 15.30 -10.51
CA PHE A 52 -18.95 16.05 -11.49
C PHE A 52 -18.15 15.14 -12.44
N LEU A 53 -17.51 14.07 -11.95
CA LEU A 53 -16.83 13.09 -12.83
C LEU A 53 -17.83 12.34 -13.71
N PHE A 54 -19.04 12.07 -13.22
CA PHE A 54 -20.11 11.44 -14.01
C PHE A 54 -20.69 12.39 -15.06
N ASP A 55 -20.74 13.70 -14.78
CA ASP A 55 -21.18 14.72 -15.74
C ASP A 55 -20.11 14.97 -16.84
N ILE A 56 -18.82 15.00 -16.48
CA ILE A 56 -17.71 15.14 -17.45
C ILE A 56 -17.44 13.87 -18.26
N PHE A 57 -17.47 12.69 -17.63
CA PHE A 57 -17.05 11.44 -18.27
C PHE A 57 -18.21 10.47 -18.59
N GLY A 58 -19.44 10.75 -18.16
CA GLY A 58 -20.50 9.73 -18.07
C GLY A 58 -21.87 10.05 -18.64
N LEU A 59 -22.18 11.27 -19.11
CA LEU A 59 -23.51 11.57 -19.69
C LEU A 59 -23.57 12.66 -20.76
N SER A 60 -22.49 13.40 -21.03
CA SER A 60 -22.45 14.38 -22.13
C SER A 60 -22.59 13.74 -23.52
N ASP A 61 -22.25 12.46 -23.66
CA ASP A 61 -22.40 11.67 -24.90
C ASP A 61 -23.87 11.39 -25.29
N LEU A 62 -24.84 11.60 -24.39
CA LEU A 62 -26.27 11.44 -24.69
C LEU A 62 -26.94 12.72 -25.21
N THR A 63 -26.28 13.88 -25.12
CA THR A 63 -26.83 15.19 -25.51
C THR A 63 -26.33 15.71 -26.86
N GLY A 64 -25.51 14.95 -27.60
CA GLY A 64 -25.09 15.32 -28.96
C GLY A 64 -24.29 16.62 -29.07
N GLN A 65 -23.77 17.15 -27.96
CA GLN A 65 -22.85 18.27 -27.98
C GLN A 65 -21.46 17.79 -28.37
N ALA A 66 -20.81 18.52 -29.28
CA ALA A 66 -19.44 18.26 -29.68
C ALA A 66 -18.50 18.35 -28.47
N PHE A 67 -17.43 17.55 -28.50
CA PHE A 67 -16.35 17.59 -27.51
C PHE A 67 -15.64 18.96 -27.57
N ASP A 68 -16.15 19.95 -26.84
CA ASP A 68 -15.56 21.29 -26.77
C ASP A 68 -14.42 21.30 -25.72
N PRO A 69 -13.16 21.47 -26.15
CA PRO A 69 -12.00 21.41 -25.26
C PRO A 69 -11.98 22.54 -24.22
N GLU A 70 -12.68 23.64 -24.47
CA GLU A 70 -12.79 24.78 -23.56
C GLU A 70 -13.63 24.47 -22.32
N ILE A 71 -14.73 23.72 -22.47
CA ILE A 71 -15.59 23.30 -21.35
C ILE A 71 -14.83 22.34 -20.42
N ILE A 72 -14.03 21.44 -20.99
CA ILE A 72 -13.17 20.53 -20.21
C ILE A 72 -12.11 21.32 -19.44
N LEU A 73 -11.50 22.33 -20.08
CA LEU A 73 -10.45 23.14 -19.45
C LEU A 73 -11.00 24.00 -18.31
N GLU A 74 -12.22 24.53 -18.47
CA GLU A 74 -12.94 25.28 -17.43
C GLU A 74 -13.36 24.36 -16.28
N GLY A 75 -13.90 23.16 -16.58
CA GLY A 75 -14.20 22.15 -15.56
C GLY A 75 -12.97 21.71 -14.77
N ILE A 76 -11.83 21.44 -15.45
CA ILE A 76 -10.56 21.10 -14.77
C ILE A 76 -10.11 22.26 -13.86
N ARG A 77 -10.28 23.51 -14.30
CA ARG A 77 -9.94 24.69 -13.50
C ARG A 77 -10.81 24.82 -12.26
N GLU A 78 -12.12 24.61 -12.37
CA GLU A 78 -13.05 24.66 -11.22
C GLU A 78 -12.73 23.59 -10.19
N ILE A 79 -12.44 22.36 -10.63
CA ILE A 79 -11.91 21.30 -9.77
C ILE A 79 -10.65 21.79 -9.06
N LEU A 80 -9.66 22.29 -9.79
CA LEU A 80 -8.40 22.74 -9.22
C LEU A 80 -8.64 23.84 -8.17
N VAL A 81 -9.52 24.80 -8.42
CA VAL A 81 -9.88 25.86 -7.46
C VAL A 81 -10.58 25.29 -6.24
N PHE A 82 -11.50 24.33 -6.40
CA PHE A 82 -12.14 23.63 -5.28
C PHE A 82 -11.11 22.90 -4.41
N PHE A 83 -10.20 22.14 -5.03
CA PHE A 83 -9.13 21.43 -4.32
C PHE A 83 -8.16 22.40 -3.65
N VAL A 84 -7.80 23.52 -4.30
CA VAL A 84 -6.94 24.57 -3.74
C VAL A 84 -7.59 25.26 -2.54
N ASN A 85 -8.87 25.63 -2.64
CA ASN A 85 -9.61 26.26 -1.54
C ASN A 85 -9.80 25.29 -0.36
N GLN A 86 -9.94 23.99 -0.65
CA GLN A 86 -10.11 22.94 0.35
C GLN A 86 -8.79 22.25 0.74
N THR A 87 -7.63 22.81 0.35
CA THR A 87 -6.29 22.27 0.63
C THR A 87 -6.08 21.93 2.10
N TRP A 88 -6.56 22.79 3.00
CA TRP A 88 -6.36 22.59 4.44
C TRP A 88 -7.08 21.32 4.96
N LEU A 89 -8.31 21.04 4.52
CA LEU A 89 -9.01 19.80 4.89
C LEU A 89 -8.37 18.58 4.23
N LEU A 90 -7.91 18.70 2.99
CA LEU A 90 -7.25 17.61 2.28
C LEU A 90 -5.92 17.25 2.96
N VAL A 91 -5.14 18.25 3.37
CA VAL A 91 -3.90 18.08 4.13
C VAL A 91 -4.20 17.47 5.50
N LEU A 92 -5.23 17.95 6.21
CA LEU A 92 -5.65 17.39 7.49
C LEU A 92 -6.06 15.91 7.36
N LEU A 93 -6.88 15.57 6.37
CA LEU A 93 -7.36 14.22 6.11
C LEU A 93 -6.22 13.29 5.69
N LEU A 94 -5.30 13.79 4.86
CA LEU A 94 -4.09 13.06 4.46
C LEU A 94 -3.20 12.79 5.67
N LEU A 95 -2.96 13.77 6.53
CA LEU A 95 -2.18 13.63 7.76
C LEU A 95 -2.84 12.61 8.69
N LEU A 96 -4.15 12.71 8.90
CA LEU A 96 -4.91 11.81 9.74
C LEU A 96 -4.87 10.37 9.20
N THR A 97 -4.97 10.19 7.88
CA THR A 97 -4.82 8.88 7.22
C THR A 97 -3.41 8.33 7.38
N PHE A 98 -2.39 9.19 7.20
CA PHE A 98 -0.99 8.84 7.34
C PHE A 98 -0.62 8.44 8.77
N LEU A 99 -1.33 8.96 9.77
CA LEU A 99 -1.11 8.65 11.18
C LEU A 99 -1.89 7.40 11.63
N ILE A 100 -3.20 7.37 11.39
CA ILE A 100 -4.10 6.33 11.91
C ILE A 100 -3.85 4.99 11.23
N ARG A 101 -3.63 4.98 9.91
CA ARG A 101 -3.49 3.72 9.15
C ARG A 101 -2.30 2.86 9.56
N PRO A 102 -1.06 3.37 9.62
CA PRO A 102 0.05 2.58 10.08
C PRO A 102 -0.10 2.20 11.56
N LEU A 103 -0.65 3.08 12.40
CA LEU A 103 -0.86 2.81 13.82
C LEU A 103 -1.84 1.65 14.02
N TYR A 104 -2.97 1.64 13.32
CA TYR A 104 -3.93 0.54 13.34
C TYR A 104 -3.32 -0.77 12.82
N ALA A 105 -2.64 -0.71 11.67
CA ALA A 105 -1.97 -1.87 11.09
C ALA A 105 -0.92 -2.45 12.04
N LEU A 106 -0.22 -1.61 12.79
CA LEU A 106 0.80 -2.00 13.75
C LEU A 106 0.21 -2.60 15.03
N LEU A 107 -0.72 -1.90 15.67
CA LEU A 107 -1.24 -2.24 17.00
C LEU A 107 -2.28 -3.36 16.97
N VAL A 108 -3.08 -3.41 15.90
CA VAL A 108 -4.20 -4.36 15.79
C VAL A 108 -3.94 -5.34 14.66
N GLY A 109 -3.73 -4.85 13.43
CA GLY A 109 -3.65 -5.70 12.23
C GLY A 109 -2.55 -6.77 12.31
N ASN A 110 -1.35 -6.39 12.74
CA ASN A 110 -0.24 -7.33 12.88
C ASN A 110 -0.48 -8.37 13.98
N VAL A 111 -1.08 -7.96 15.12
CA VAL A 111 -1.36 -8.87 16.24
C VAL A 111 -2.44 -9.88 15.86
N VAL A 112 -3.50 -9.43 15.18
CA VAL A 112 -4.57 -10.31 14.67
C VAL A 112 -4.00 -11.33 13.67
N ARG A 113 -3.08 -10.92 12.78
CA ARG A 113 -2.42 -11.85 11.84
C ARG A 113 -1.59 -12.93 12.55
N VAL A 114 -0.86 -12.58 13.61
CA VAL A 114 -0.13 -13.58 14.42
C VAL A 114 -1.12 -14.50 15.14
N GLY A 115 -2.23 -13.96 15.62
CA GLY A 115 -3.31 -14.73 16.23
C GLY A 115 -3.94 -15.73 15.27
N GLN A 116 -4.16 -15.30 14.02
CA GLN A 116 -4.64 -16.16 12.94
C GLN A 116 -3.66 -17.31 12.69
N ASP A 117 -2.37 -17.01 12.51
CA ASP A 117 -1.34 -18.03 12.32
C ASP A 117 -1.27 -18.99 13.52
N ARG A 118 -1.44 -18.49 14.75
CA ARG A 118 -1.48 -19.30 15.98
C ARG A 118 -2.65 -20.27 15.97
N TRP A 119 -3.83 -19.81 15.55
CA TRP A 119 -5.01 -20.66 15.43
C TRP A 119 -4.77 -21.77 14.38
N PHE A 120 -4.28 -21.42 13.18
CA PHE A 120 -4.01 -22.39 12.12
C PHE A 120 -2.92 -23.40 12.48
N LEU A 121 -1.86 -22.96 13.16
CA LEU A 121 -0.81 -23.85 13.65
C LEU A 121 -1.37 -24.89 14.62
N ARG A 122 -2.24 -24.49 15.56
CA ARG A 122 -2.86 -25.45 16.48
C ARG A 122 -3.89 -26.35 15.81
N ALA A 123 -4.72 -25.80 14.91
CA ALA A 123 -5.69 -26.58 14.15
C ALA A 123 -5.03 -27.67 13.28
N ALA A 124 -3.76 -27.47 12.89
CA ALA A 124 -3.00 -28.45 12.12
C ALA A 124 -2.45 -29.62 12.97
N HIS A 125 -2.28 -29.45 14.27
CA HIS A 125 -1.68 -30.45 15.17
C HIS A 125 -2.67 -31.15 16.11
N THR A 126 -3.90 -30.63 16.24
CA THR A 126 -4.95 -31.18 17.10
C THR A 126 -6.09 -31.73 16.25
N ASP A 127 -6.73 -32.85 16.62
CA ASP A 127 -7.87 -33.40 15.88
C ASP A 127 -9.15 -32.55 16.01
N VAL A 128 -9.24 -31.77 17.09
CA VAL A 128 -10.36 -30.85 17.38
C VAL A 128 -10.01 -29.42 16.99
N ALA A 129 -10.98 -28.66 16.49
CA ALA A 129 -10.82 -27.24 16.18
C ALA A 129 -10.51 -26.43 17.46
N PRO A 130 -9.45 -25.60 17.47
CA PRO A 130 -9.21 -24.67 18.56
C PRO A 130 -10.34 -23.62 18.63
N PRO A 131 -10.68 -23.11 19.81
CA PRO A 131 -11.69 -22.04 19.93
C PRO A 131 -11.23 -20.79 19.19
N ILE A 132 -12.16 -20.13 18.48
CA ILE A 132 -11.91 -18.88 17.72
C ILE A 132 -11.29 -17.80 18.61
N GLY A 133 -11.69 -17.74 19.89
CA GLY A 133 -11.13 -16.82 20.89
C GLY A 133 -9.61 -16.95 21.11
N MET A 134 -9.00 -18.06 20.70
CA MET A 134 -7.56 -18.24 20.74
C MET A 134 -6.80 -17.27 19.83
N MET A 135 -7.41 -16.80 18.74
CA MET A 135 -6.84 -15.75 17.90
C MET A 135 -6.55 -14.47 18.69
N PHE A 136 -7.36 -14.17 19.69
CA PHE A 136 -7.21 -12.98 20.53
C PHE A 136 -6.35 -13.21 21.78
N SER A 137 -5.79 -14.40 21.95
CA SER A 137 -4.94 -14.72 23.11
C SER A 137 -3.74 -13.76 23.26
N LEU A 138 -3.20 -13.29 22.14
CA LEU A 138 -2.06 -12.36 22.10
C LEU A 138 -2.39 -10.96 22.62
N PHE A 139 -3.67 -10.58 22.71
CA PHE A 139 -4.09 -9.33 23.35
C PHE A 139 -4.10 -9.41 24.88
N ARG A 140 -3.89 -10.60 25.46
CA ARG A 140 -3.83 -10.77 26.92
C ARG A 140 -2.51 -10.24 27.48
N ARG A 141 -2.56 -9.86 28.76
CA ARG A 141 -1.47 -9.20 29.49
C ARG A 141 -0.17 -10.03 29.43
N GLY A 142 0.91 -9.44 28.92
CA GLY A 142 2.26 -10.03 28.87
C GLY A 142 2.77 -10.43 27.48
N GLU A 143 1.87 -10.81 26.54
CA GLU A 143 2.24 -11.23 25.18
C GLU A 143 2.11 -10.08 24.17
N TYR A 144 1.12 -9.19 24.34
CA TYR A 144 0.77 -8.11 23.40
C TYR A 144 1.96 -7.21 23.03
N GLY A 145 2.56 -6.55 24.01
CA GLY A 145 3.64 -5.58 23.77
C GLY A 145 4.86 -6.22 23.10
N ARG A 146 5.13 -7.49 23.38
CA ARG A 146 6.22 -8.24 22.75
C ARG A 146 5.93 -8.55 21.30
N THR A 147 4.72 -9.04 21.00
CA THR A 147 4.28 -9.28 19.63
C THR A 147 4.26 -7.99 18.80
N VAL A 148 3.73 -6.90 19.36
CA VAL A 148 3.73 -5.58 18.72
C VAL A 148 5.15 -5.08 18.47
N GLY A 149 6.03 -5.16 19.47
CA GLY A 149 7.43 -4.73 19.33
C GLY A 149 8.19 -5.52 18.27
N ALA A 150 8.04 -6.85 18.25
CA ALA A 150 8.66 -7.71 17.25
C ALA A 150 8.12 -7.45 15.83
N MET A 151 6.82 -7.20 15.70
CA MET A 151 6.20 -6.83 14.43
C MET A 151 6.57 -5.42 13.97
N PHE A 152 6.71 -4.48 14.89
CA PHE A 152 7.24 -3.14 14.62
C PHE A 152 8.66 -3.23 14.11
N TYR A 153 9.53 -4.00 14.77
CA TYR A 153 10.91 -4.19 14.35
C TYR A 153 11.01 -4.77 12.93
N ARG A 154 10.19 -5.80 12.65
CA ARG A 154 10.05 -6.33 11.28
C ARG A 154 9.60 -5.25 10.29
N ALA A 155 8.58 -4.47 10.63
CA ALA A 155 8.04 -3.43 9.76
C ALA A 155 9.07 -2.31 9.51
N PHE A 156 9.78 -1.88 10.54
CA PHE A 156 10.85 -0.89 10.47
C PHE A 156 11.95 -1.31 9.50
N TRP A 157 12.46 -2.54 9.62
CA TRP A 157 13.48 -3.02 8.70
C TRP A 157 12.96 -3.17 7.27
N LEU A 158 11.73 -3.65 7.09
CA LEU A 158 11.12 -3.72 5.75
C LEU A 158 10.91 -2.32 5.14
N PHE A 159 10.59 -1.32 5.97
CA PHE A 159 10.53 0.07 5.56
C PHE A 159 11.90 0.60 5.11
N VAL A 160 12.95 0.39 5.90
CA VAL A 160 14.33 0.77 5.51
C VAL A 160 14.72 0.12 4.19
N TRP A 161 14.45 -1.18 4.01
CA TRP A 161 14.73 -1.88 2.75
C TRP A 161 13.82 -1.45 1.59
N SER A 162 12.72 -0.76 1.86
CA SER A 162 11.88 -0.18 0.81
C SER A 162 12.38 1.17 0.30
N LEU A 163 13.26 1.87 1.04
CA LEU A 163 13.78 3.17 0.61
C LEU A 163 14.64 3.10 -0.67
N PRO A 164 15.60 2.17 -0.84
CA PRO A 164 16.45 2.12 -2.03
C PRO A 164 15.71 2.06 -3.38
N PRO A 165 14.70 1.18 -3.60
CA PRO A 165 13.99 1.16 -4.88
C PRO A 165 13.20 2.45 -5.15
N TYR A 166 12.64 3.09 -4.12
CA TYR A 166 11.98 4.38 -4.26
C TYR A 166 12.97 5.50 -4.55
N LEU A 167 14.11 5.54 -3.85
CA LEU A 167 15.17 6.52 -4.09
C LEU A 167 15.74 6.40 -5.51
N ALA A 168 15.99 5.17 -5.97
CA ALA A 168 16.45 4.93 -7.34
C ALA A 168 15.44 5.41 -8.38
N LEU A 169 14.14 5.20 -8.11
CA LEU A 169 13.07 5.67 -8.99
C LEU A 169 12.96 7.20 -8.98
N ILE A 170 12.92 7.82 -7.79
CA ILE A 170 12.87 9.28 -7.64
C ILE A 170 14.07 9.91 -8.35
N LEU A 171 15.29 9.56 -7.98
CA LEU A 171 16.52 10.13 -8.55
C LEU A 171 16.66 9.83 -10.05
N GLY A 172 16.30 8.62 -10.48
CA GLY A 172 16.38 8.20 -11.87
C GLY A 172 15.39 8.89 -12.80
N THR A 173 14.26 9.38 -12.26
CA THR A 173 13.19 10.03 -13.03
C THR A 173 13.12 11.55 -12.84
N LEU A 174 13.80 12.07 -11.83
CA LEU A 174 13.80 13.49 -11.48
C LEU A 174 14.20 14.39 -12.67
N PRO A 175 15.27 14.11 -13.44
CA PRO A 175 15.64 14.95 -14.59
C PRO A 175 14.54 15.03 -15.65
N GLN A 176 13.82 13.93 -15.89
CA GLN A 176 12.72 13.85 -16.85
C GLN A 176 11.49 14.60 -16.34
N GLN A 177 11.20 14.53 -15.04
CA GLN A 177 10.14 15.32 -14.42
C GLN A 177 10.42 16.83 -14.53
N ILE A 178 11.67 17.25 -14.36
CA ILE A 178 12.08 18.65 -14.58
C ILE A 178 11.79 19.06 -16.03
N LEU A 179 12.19 18.25 -17.03
CA LEU A 179 11.92 18.55 -18.44
C LEU A 179 10.43 18.70 -18.73
N ILE A 180 9.61 17.77 -18.21
CA ILE A 180 8.16 17.79 -18.38
C ILE A 180 7.57 19.05 -17.73
N TYR A 181 7.98 19.36 -16.50
CA TYR A 181 7.52 20.56 -15.79
C TYR A 181 7.83 21.84 -16.58
N PHE A 182 9.07 22.03 -17.04
CA PHE A 182 9.44 23.21 -17.81
C PHE A 182 8.78 23.25 -19.19
N SER A 183 8.56 22.09 -19.83
CA SER A 183 7.84 22.01 -21.12
C SER A 183 6.39 22.44 -20.97
N LEU A 184 5.69 21.95 -19.93
CA LEU A 184 4.31 22.32 -19.63
C LEU A 184 4.18 23.79 -19.21
N ALA A 185 5.05 24.26 -18.32
CA ALA A 185 5.02 25.63 -17.81
C ALA A 185 5.26 26.67 -18.91
N ASN A 186 6.14 26.37 -19.88
CA ASN A 186 6.49 27.31 -20.95
C ASN A 186 5.82 27.01 -22.30
N ARG A 187 4.96 25.97 -22.37
CA ARG A 187 4.31 25.51 -23.61
C ARG A 187 5.28 25.25 -24.77
N MET A 188 6.50 24.80 -24.46
CA MET A 188 7.53 24.53 -25.46
C MET A 188 7.63 23.03 -25.77
N PRO A 189 7.79 22.64 -27.04
CA PRO A 189 8.02 21.25 -27.40
C PRO A 189 9.38 20.76 -26.91
N LEU A 190 9.46 19.47 -26.55
CA LEU A 190 10.69 18.79 -26.12
C LEU A 190 11.64 18.61 -27.32
N THR A 191 12.44 19.64 -27.59
CA THR A 191 13.49 19.64 -28.62
C THR A 191 14.88 19.47 -28.01
N GLN A 192 15.87 19.03 -28.80
CA GLN A 192 17.25 18.88 -28.31
C GLN A 192 17.84 20.19 -27.78
N GLY A 193 17.53 21.33 -28.43
CA GLY A 193 17.97 22.65 -27.98
C GLY A 193 17.37 23.06 -26.63
N PHE A 194 16.12 22.66 -26.36
CA PHE A 194 15.47 22.89 -25.08
C PHE A 194 16.12 22.10 -23.94
N ILE A 195 16.46 20.83 -24.18
CA ILE A 195 17.17 19.99 -23.21
C ILE A 195 18.54 20.58 -22.87
N LEU A 196 19.29 21.06 -23.87
CA LEU A 196 20.58 21.73 -23.67
C LEU A 196 20.46 22.98 -22.79
N ARG A 197 19.42 23.79 -23.02
CA ARG A 197 19.15 24.99 -22.22
C ARG A 197 18.84 24.63 -20.77
N ILE A 198 18.00 23.63 -20.53
CA ILE A 198 17.64 23.18 -19.17
C ILE A 198 18.85 22.57 -18.46
N ALA A 199 19.65 21.75 -19.15
CA ALA A 199 20.87 21.18 -18.59
C ALA A 199 21.84 22.27 -18.13
N LYS A 200 22.03 23.32 -18.95
CA LYS A 200 22.85 24.48 -18.58
C LYS A 200 22.26 25.27 -17.40
N GLN A 201 20.93 25.45 -17.37
CA GLN A 201 20.24 26.19 -16.31
C GLN A 201 20.25 25.45 -14.96
N THR A 202 20.10 24.14 -14.97
CA THR A 202 20.10 23.29 -13.76
C THR A 202 21.52 22.92 -13.30
N GLY A 203 22.53 23.16 -14.14
CA GLY A 203 23.91 22.74 -13.87
C GLY A 203 24.13 21.23 -13.95
N LEU A 204 23.14 20.48 -14.43
CA LEU A 204 23.21 19.02 -14.53
C LEU A 204 23.81 18.61 -15.89
N PRO A 205 24.74 17.63 -15.92
CA PRO A 205 25.23 17.02 -17.15
C PRO A 205 24.11 16.53 -18.07
N LEU A 206 24.32 16.67 -19.39
CA LEU A 206 23.35 16.24 -20.41
C LEU A 206 22.95 14.77 -20.28
N LEU A 207 23.87 13.93 -19.78
CA LEU A 207 23.66 12.51 -19.57
C LEU A 207 22.45 12.23 -18.64
N PHE A 208 22.19 13.07 -17.64
CA PHE A 208 21.05 12.90 -16.72
C PHE A 208 19.69 13.03 -17.43
N PHE A 209 19.63 13.83 -18.49
CA PHE A 209 18.42 14.04 -19.29
C PHE A 209 18.26 13.00 -20.41
N SER A 210 19.23 12.10 -20.58
CA SER A 210 19.17 11.07 -21.61
C SER A 210 18.12 9.99 -21.27
N PRO A 211 17.53 9.35 -22.29
CA PRO A 211 16.70 8.15 -22.08
C PRO A 211 17.47 7.02 -21.40
N LEU A 212 18.79 6.93 -21.59
CA LEU A 212 19.63 5.92 -20.95
C LEU A 212 19.67 6.08 -19.44
N PHE A 213 19.77 7.31 -18.92
CA PHE A 213 19.75 7.56 -17.48
C PHE A 213 18.41 7.16 -16.85
N PHE A 214 17.29 7.46 -17.54
CA PHE A 214 15.96 7.00 -17.13
C PHE A 214 15.90 5.46 -17.03
N LEU A 215 16.38 4.77 -18.07
CA LEU A 215 16.42 3.31 -18.09
C LEU A 215 17.32 2.72 -16.99
N LEU A 216 18.45 3.36 -16.70
CA LEU A 216 19.33 2.97 -15.59
C LEU A 216 18.62 3.14 -14.24
N GLY A 217 17.91 4.25 -14.03
CA GLY A 217 17.11 4.49 -12.82
C GLY A 217 16.04 3.41 -12.60
N LEU A 218 15.31 3.04 -13.66
CA LEU A 218 14.34 1.96 -13.64
C LEU A 218 15.01 0.60 -13.34
N LEU A 219 16.15 0.32 -13.98
CA LEU A 219 16.90 -0.92 -13.77
C LEU A 219 17.41 -1.03 -12.33
N PHE A 220 17.97 0.04 -11.75
CA PHE A 220 18.37 0.05 -10.35
C PHE A 220 17.17 -0.14 -9.41
N SER A 221 16.07 0.55 -9.67
CA SER A 221 14.82 0.36 -8.90
C SER A 221 14.34 -1.09 -8.95
N PHE A 222 14.42 -1.73 -10.12
CA PHE A 222 14.08 -3.15 -10.29
C PHE A 222 15.02 -4.08 -9.49
N ILE A 223 16.34 -3.87 -9.57
CA ILE A 223 17.32 -4.66 -8.81
C ILE A 223 17.07 -4.54 -7.29
N PHE A 224 16.89 -3.32 -6.78
CA PHE A 224 16.60 -3.11 -5.37
C PHE A 224 15.24 -3.70 -4.96
N SER A 225 14.26 -3.71 -5.87
CA SER A 225 12.97 -4.36 -5.63
C SER A 225 13.11 -5.87 -5.46
N ILE A 226 14.00 -6.53 -6.21
CA ILE A 226 14.32 -7.95 -6.02
C ILE A 226 14.90 -8.19 -4.61
N ILE A 227 15.83 -7.33 -4.16
CA ILE A 227 16.41 -7.40 -2.82
C ILE A 227 15.32 -7.24 -1.75
N LEU A 228 14.42 -6.26 -1.93
CA LEU A 228 13.29 -6.04 -1.03
C LEU A 228 12.37 -7.27 -0.97
N ILE A 229 12.04 -7.88 -2.11
CA ILE A 229 11.23 -9.10 -2.16
C ILE A 229 11.91 -10.23 -1.38
N ARG A 230 13.22 -10.44 -1.58
CA ARG A 230 13.98 -11.43 -0.80
C ARG A 230 13.92 -11.16 0.70
N LYS A 231 14.06 -9.90 1.13
CA LYS A 231 13.94 -9.51 2.54
C LYS A 231 12.52 -9.77 3.06
N ARG A 232 11.47 -9.46 2.29
CA ARG A 232 10.08 -9.79 2.65
C ARG A 232 9.87 -11.28 2.86
N TYR A 233 10.42 -12.14 2.00
CA TYR A 233 10.38 -13.59 2.17
C TYR A 233 11.11 -14.04 3.44
N ARG A 234 12.29 -13.50 3.72
CA ARG A 234 13.04 -13.81 4.96
C ARG A 234 12.22 -13.52 6.22
N TYR A 235 11.48 -12.41 6.23
CA TYR A 235 10.64 -12.03 7.36
C TYR A 235 9.24 -12.65 7.34
N ARG A 236 8.89 -13.48 6.36
CA ARG A 236 7.57 -14.13 6.28
C ARG A 236 7.33 -15.07 7.45
N MET A 237 8.36 -15.81 7.87
CA MET A 237 8.25 -16.77 8.97
C MET A 237 8.10 -16.12 10.35
N MET A 238 8.33 -14.82 10.48
CA MET A 238 8.26 -14.13 11.77
C MET A 238 6.88 -14.24 12.42
N THR A 239 5.81 -14.23 11.62
CA THR A 239 4.43 -14.36 12.14
C THR A 239 4.19 -15.73 12.75
N TYR A 240 4.62 -16.80 12.08
CA TYR A 240 4.55 -18.17 12.59
C TYR A 240 5.41 -18.39 13.83
N VAL A 241 6.62 -17.84 13.83
CA VAL A 241 7.56 -17.93 14.96
C VAL A 241 6.98 -17.25 16.21
N LEU A 242 6.39 -16.06 16.06
CA LEU A 242 5.71 -15.35 17.15
C LEU A 242 4.40 -16.01 17.57
N ALA A 243 3.72 -16.68 16.64
CA ALA A 243 2.48 -17.41 16.92
C ALA A 243 2.75 -18.64 17.79
N ASP A 244 3.84 -19.35 17.54
CA ASP A 244 4.26 -20.51 18.32
C ASP A 244 4.81 -20.10 19.69
N ASN A 245 5.73 -19.13 19.71
CA ASN A 245 6.33 -18.61 20.94
C ASN A 245 6.32 -17.07 21.01
N PRO A 246 5.26 -16.47 21.58
CA PRO A 246 5.14 -15.02 21.68
C PRO A 246 6.14 -14.38 22.68
N ALA A 247 6.82 -15.20 23.50
CA ALA A 247 7.82 -14.76 24.47
C ALA A 247 9.25 -14.79 23.92
N LEU A 248 9.46 -15.07 22.63
CA LEU A 248 10.77 -15.07 21.99
C LEU A 248 11.52 -13.75 22.23
N GLY A 249 12.74 -13.87 22.79
CA GLY A 249 13.60 -12.74 23.13
C GLY A 249 13.43 -12.18 24.55
N ALA A 250 12.53 -12.73 25.37
CA ALA A 250 12.54 -12.44 26.80
C ALA A 250 13.79 -13.08 27.44
N ARG A 251 14.66 -12.26 28.06
CA ARG A 251 15.61 -12.79 29.05
C ARG A 251 14.77 -13.47 30.14
N ARG A 252 15.12 -14.73 30.43
CA ARG A 252 14.59 -15.45 31.59
C ARG A 252 14.94 -14.70 32.87
#